data_AF-A0A1I0K660-F1
#
_entry.id   AF-A0A1I0K660-F1
#
_cell.length_a   1.000
_cell.length_b   1.000
_cell.length_c   1.000
_cell.angle_alpha   90.00
_cell.angle_beta   90.00
_cell.angle_gamma   90.00
#
_symmetry.space_group_name_H-M   'P 1'
#
loop_
_entity.id
_entity.type
_entity.pdbx_description
1 polymer ?
#
loop_
_entity_poly.entity_id
_entity_poly.type
_entity_poly.pdbx_seq_one_letter_code
_entity_poly.pdbx_strand_id
1 'polypeptide(L)' 'MVELSDEMLLDSYFRAIELQLEHDFIALLLAEIRKRNLHSPEHAVLH' A
#
# COMPACT_ATOMS: atom_id res chain seq x y z
N MET A 1 3.12 -18.92 2.88
CA MET A 1 3.35 -17.49 3.18
C MET A 1 2.06 -16.79 2.82
N VAL A 2 1.35 -16.19 3.77
CA VAL A 2 0.06 -15.55 3.49
C VAL A 2 0.38 -14.25 2.77
N GLU A 3 0.15 -14.19 1.47
CA GLU A 3 0.20 -12.92 0.75
C GLU A 3 -0.93 -12.03 1.27
N LEU A 4 -0.61 -10.78 1.59
CA LEU A 4 -1.64 -9.77 1.82
C LEU A 4 -2.50 -9.65 0.56
N SER A 5 -3.82 -9.57 0.72
CA SER A 5 -4.68 -9.12 -0.38
C SER A 5 -4.35 -7.67 -0.73
N ASP A 6 -4.68 -7.26 -1.95
CA ASP A 6 -4.39 -5.91 -2.42
C ASP A 6 -5.04 -4.82 -1.53
N GLU A 7 -6.26 -5.08 -1.06
CA GLU A 7 -6.98 -4.20 -0.11
C GLU A 7 -6.24 -4.09 1.23
N MET A 8 -5.79 -5.20 1.80
CA MET A 8 -5.06 -5.20 3.06
C MET A 8 -3.69 -4.55 2.95
N LEU A 9 -3.02 -4.71 1.80
CA LEU A 9 -1.72 -4.09 1.54
C LEU A 9 -1.84 -2.55 1.48
N LEU A 10 -2.87 -2.05 0.80
CA LEU A 10 -3.16 -0.61 0.73
C LEU A 10 -3.54 -0.07 2.11
N ASP A 11 -4.46 -0.71 2.83
CA ASP A 11 -4.85 -0.28 4.19
C ASP A 11 -3.63 -0.25 5.14
N SER A 12 -2.80 -1.29 5.11
CA SER A 12 -1.59 -1.37 5.92
C SER A 12 -0.62 -0.22 5.63
N TYR A 13 -0.45 0.16 4.35
CA TYR A 13 0.41 1.27 3.96
C TYR A 13 -0.10 2.62 4.49
N PHE A 14 -1.40 2.89 4.34
CA PHE A 14 -2.00 4.13 4.85
C PHE A 14 -1.93 4.19 6.37
N ARG A 15 -2.24 3.09 7.07
CA ARG A 15 -2.11 3.01 8.53
C ARG A 15 -0.67 3.18 9.00
N ALA A 16 0.30 2.62 8.29
CA ALA A 16 1.71 2.77 8.63
C ALA A 16 2.17 4.24 8.55
N ILE A 17 1.67 5.00 7.58
CA ILE A 17 1.92 6.45 7.45
C ILE A 17 1.24 7.21 8.60
N GLU A 18 -0.05 6.95 8.86
CA GLU A 18 -0.81 7.63 9.91
C GLU A 18 -0.19 7.43 11.31
N LEU A 19 0.29 6.22 11.58
CA LEU A 19 0.95 5.85 12.84
C LEU A 19 2.44 6.27 12.89
N GLN A 20 2.96 6.87 11.83
CA GLN A 20 4.36 7.28 11.70
C GLN A 20 5.33 6.12 12.01
N LEU A 21 5.05 4.94 11.45
CA LEU A 21 5.93 3.78 11.61
C LEU A 21 7.27 3.99 10.91
N GLU A 22 8.21 3.09 11.20
CA GLU A 22 9.55 3.12 10.63
C GLU A 22 9.55 3.26 9.11
N HIS A 23 10.40 4.15 8.60
CA HIS A 23 10.45 4.48 7.18
C HIS A 23 10.72 3.25 6.31
N ASP A 24 11.60 2.36 6.76
CA ASP A 24 11.94 1.13 6.06
C ASP A 24 10.72 0.20 5.91
N PHE A 25 9.85 0.14 6.92
CA PHE A 25 8.62 -0.65 6.84
C PHE A 25 7.65 -0.07 5.81
N ILE A 26 7.46 1.25 5.83
CA ILE A 26 6.61 1.96 4.85
C ILE A 26 7.15 1.76 3.43
N ALA A 27 8.48 1.81 3.26
CA ALA A 27 9.14 1.60 1.97
C ALA A 27 8.91 0.18 1.42
N LEU A 28 8.90 -0.83 2.29
CA LEU A 28 8.60 -2.22 1.90
C LEU A 28 7.16 -2.37 1.39
N LEU A 29 6.19 -1.78 2.09
CA LEU A 29 4.80 -1.80 1.64
C LEU A 29 4.63 -1.08 0.29
N LEU A 30 5.26 0.08 0.14
CA LEU A 30 5.24 0.85 -1.10
C LEU A 30 5.87 0.08 -2.28
N ALA A 31 6.96 -0.65 -2.03
CA ALA A 31 7.60 -1.48 -3.05
C ALA A 31 6.67 -2.59 -3.56
N GLU A 32 5.96 -3.28 -2.66
CA GLU A 32 5.00 -4.31 -3.05
C GLU A 32 3.75 -3.72 -3.74
N ILE A 33 3.25 -2.56 -3.31
CA ILE A 33 2.15 -1.83 -3.99
C ILE A 33 2.54 -1.54 -5.45
N ARG A 34 3.75 -1.01 -5.68
CA ARG A 34 4.26 -0.70 -7.02
C ARG A 34 4.45 -1.95 -7.87
N LYS A 35 5.00 -3.02 -7.28
CA LYS A 35 5.22 -4.30 -7.96
C LYS A 35 3.92 -4.93 -8.45
N ARG A 36 2.83 -4.77 -7.70
CA ARG A 36 1.49 -5.25 -8.05
C ARG A 36 0.67 -4.26 -8.90
N ASN A 37 1.24 -3.08 -9.17
CA ASN A 37 0.59 -1.99 -9.90
C ASN A 37 -0.79 -1.63 -9.29
N LEU A 38 -0.86 -1.55 -7.95
CA LEU A 38 -2.07 -1.15 -7.25
C LEU A 38 -2.17 0.37 -7.25
N HIS A 39 -3.19 0.90 -7.93
CA HIS A 39 -3.53 2.32 -7.90
C HIS A 39 -4.62 2.50 -6.84
N SER A 40 -4.56 3.57 -6.05
CA SER A 40 -5.68 3.88 -5.15
C SER A 40 -6.96 3.95 -5.97
N PRO A 41 -8.09 3.41 -5.48
CA PRO A 41 -9.35 3.41 -6.23
C PRO A 41 -9.86 4.84 -6.56
N GLU A 42 -9.27 5.89 -5.97
CA GLU A 42 -9.56 7.30 -6.33
C GLU A 42 -9.02 7.71 -7.72
N HIS A 43 -8.08 6.98 -8.31
CA HIS A 43 -7.57 7.28 -9.67
C HIS A 43 -8.39 6.63 -10.80
N ALA A 44 -9.41 5.83 -10.50
CA ALA A 44 -10.28 5.22 -11.52
C ALA A 44 -11.31 6.21 -12.13
N VAL A 45 -11.41 7.45 -11.62
CA VAL A 45 -12.44 8.44 -12.02
C VAL A 45 -11.92 9.52 -12.98
N LEU A 46 -10.69 9.41 -13.49
CA LEU A 46 -10.11 10.42 -14.41
C LEU A 46 -9.82 9.95 -15.84
N HIS A 47 -10.53 8.92 -16.34
CA HIS A 47 -10.57 8.62 -17.77
C HIS A 47 -11.99 8.39 -18.27
#